data_AF-A0A6B3H0Y5-F1
#
_entry.id   AF-A0A6B3H0Y5-F1
#
_cell.length_a   1.000
_cell.length_b   1.000
_cell.length_c   1.000
_cell.angle_alpha   90.00
_cell.angle_beta   90.00
_cell.angle_gamma   90.00
#
_symmetry.space_group_name_H-M   'P 1'
#
loop_
_entity.id
_entity.type
_entity.pdbx_description
1 polymer ?
#
loop_
_entity_poly.entity_id
_entity_poly.type
_entity_poly.pdbx_seq_one_letter_code
_entity_poly.pdbx_strand_id
1 'polypeptide(L)' 'IYPDTKMDEDRMVTILQNHGTEKILVNSAADWGKSDPLKTRKVADAMLKAGFTEDDVDQVLWRNPVAFYG' A
#
# COMPACT_ATOMS: atom_id res chain seq x y z
N ILE A 1 -5.90 -2.57 -2.61
CA ILE A 1 -5.50 -4.00 -2.53
C ILE A 1 -6.77 -4.82 -2.39
N TYR A 2 -7.00 -5.73 -3.32
CA TYR A 2 -8.23 -6.50 -3.38
C TYR A 2 -7.87 -7.98 -3.61
N PRO A 3 -8.28 -8.89 -2.70
CA PRO A 3 -7.93 -10.30 -2.78
C PRO A 3 -8.28 -10.93 -4.15
N ASP A 4 -7.48 -11.92 -4.54
CA ASP A 4 -7.77 -12.93 -5.56
C ASP A 4 -7.95 -12.49 -7.03
N THR A 5 -8.08 -11.19 -7.34
CA THR A 5 -8.46 -10.79 -8.71
C THR A 5 -7.71 -9.62 -9.33
N LYS A 6 -7.19 -8.67 -8.55
CA LYS A 6 -6.65 -7.41 -9.14
C LYS A 6 -5.29 -7.00 -8.59
N MET A 7 -5.17 -6.91 -7.27
CA MET A 7 -3.99 -6.31 -6.65
C MET A 7 -3.75 -6.95 -5.30
N ASP A 8 -2.63 -7.65 -5.16
CA ASP A 8 -2.11 -8.16 -3.90
C ASP A 8 -0.96 -7.28 -3.39
N GLU A 9 -0.45 -7.63 -2.22
CA GLU A 9 0.61 -6.92 -1.54
C GLU A 9 1.94 -6.95 -2.31
N ASP A 10 2.31 -8.11 -2.88
CA ASP A 10 3.59 -8.27 -3.58
C ASP A 10 3.62 -7.49 -4.90
N ARG A 11 2.50 -7.48 -5.63
CA ARG A 11 2.33 -6.64 -6.83
C ARG A 11 2.39 -5.15 -6.48
N MET A 12 1.81 -4.74 -5.35
CA MET A 12 1.90 -3.35 -4.88
C MET A 12 3.36 -2.96 -4.59
N VAL A 13 4.12 -3.82 -3.91
CA VAL A 13 5.56 -3.64 -3.67
C VAL A 13 6.33 -3.50 -4.99
N THR A 14 6.04 -4.35 -5.97
CA THR A 14 6.69 -4.28 -7.29
C THR A 14 6.43 -2.94 -7.99
N ILE A 15 5.21 -2.42 -7.90
CA ILE A 15 4.87 -1.09 -8.43
C ILE A 15 5.68 0.00 -7.73
N LEU A 16 5.79 -0.05 -6.39
CA LEU A 16 6.56 0.92 -5.62
C LEU A 16 8.05 0.89 -5.97
N GLN A 17 8.63 -0.30 -6.21
CA GLN A 17 10.02 -0.44 -6.63
C GLN A 17 10.27 0.18 -8.02
N ASN A 18 9.32 0.04 -8.94
CA ASN A 18 9.46 0.52 -10.30
C ASN A 18 9.14 2.02 -10.46
N HIS A 19 8.31 2.58 -9.59
CA HIS A 19 7.76 3.93 -9.76
C HIS A 19 8.03 4.89 -8.59
N GLY A 20 8.61 4.41 -7.49
CA GLY A 20 8.88 5.19 -6.29
C GLY A 20 7.67 5.35 -5.36
N THR A 21 7.87 6.05 -4.25
CA THR A 21 6.90 6.16 -3.15
C THR A 21 6.11 7.47 -3.14
N GLU A 22 6.59 8.54 -3.77
CA GLU A 22 6.12 9.92 -3.52
C GLU A 22 4.65 10.23 -3.90
N LYS A 23 4.05 9.50 -4.84
CA LYS A 23 2.71 9.82 -5.38
C LYS A 23 1.78 8.61 -5.40
N ILE A 24 1.99 7.70 -4.46
CA ILE A 24 1.27 6.44 -4.38
C ILE A 24 0.64 6.30 -3.00
N LEU A 25 -0.64 5.98 -2.97
CA LEU A 25 -1.39 5.65 -1.75
C LEU A 25 -1.98 4.25 -1.87
N VAL A 26 -2.24 3.61 -0.74
CA VAL A 26 -2.78 2.26 -0.67
C VAL A 26 -4.09 2.25 0.11
N ASN A 27 -5.14 1.70 -0.50
CA ASN A 27 -6.40 1.43 0.18
C ASN A 27 -6.69 -0.09 0.23
N SER A 28 -7.54 -0.51 1.16
CA SER A 28 -7.97 -1.90 1.30
C SER A 28 -9.24 -2.26 0.53
N ALA A 29 -9.91 -1.26 -0.08
CA ALA A 29 -11.25 -1.43 -0.67
C ALA A 29 -12.20 -2.17 0.32
N ALA A 30 -12.17 -1.75 1.59
CA ALA A 30 -12.82 -2.44 2.71
C ALA A 30 -14.36 -2.51 2.60
N ASP A 31 -14.94 -1.78 1.64
CA ASP A 31 -16.36 -1.62 1.40
C ASP A 31 -16.89 -2.45 0.21
N TRP A 32 -16.02 -3.16 -0.52
CA TRP A 32 -16.42 -3.90 -1.72
C TRP A 32 -16.10 -5.40 -1.65
N GLY A 33 -17.10 -6.25 -1.92
CA GLY A 33 -16.92 -7.71 -2.05
C GLY A 33 -16.34 -8.39 -0.80
N LYS A 34 -15.50 -9.41 -0.99
CA LYS A 34 -14.72 -10.02 0.10
C LYS A 34 -13.50 -9.14 0.37
N SER A 35 -13.63 -8.26 1.36
CA SER A 35 -12.60 -7.29 1.72
C SER A 35 -11.88 -7.65 3.02
N ASP A 36 -10.70 -7.06 3.23
CA ASP A 36 -9.94 -7.17 4.47
C ASP A 36 -9.35 -5.79 4.81
N PRO A 37 -9.84 -5.12 5.87
CA PRO A 37 -9.37 -3.78 6.22
C PRO A 37 -7.88 -3.75 6.58
N LEU A 38 -7.30 -4.89 6.99
CA LEU A 38 -5.88 -4.99 7.35
C LEU A 38 -4.96 -5.10 6.13
N LYS A 39 -5.49 -5.09 4.90
CA LYS A 39 -4.65 -5.11 3.69
C LYS A 39 -3.68 -3.94 3.59
N THR A 40 -4.02 -2.77 4.14
CA THR A 40 -3.08 -1.64 4.23
C THR A 40 -1.89 -1.98 5.13
N ARG A 41 -2.14 -2.59 6.30
CA ARG A 41 -1.08 -3.06 7.20
C ARG A 41 -0.24 -4.18 6.56
N LYS A 42 -0.86 -5.12 5.87
CA LYS A 42 -0.16 -6.22 5.19
C LYS A 42 0.76 -5.72 4.07
N VAL A 43 0.37 -4.65 3.35
CA VAL A 43 1.28 -3.96 2.41
C VAL A 43 2.47 -3.34 3.14
N ALA A 44 2.25 -2.69 4.29
CA ALA A 44 3.34 -2.16 5.12
C ALA A 44 4.38 -3.26 5.43
N ASP A 45 3.90 -4.42 5.88
CA ASP A 45 4.77 -5.56 6.22
C ASP A 45 5.50 -6.10 4.97
N ALA A 46 4.84 -6.13 3.82
CA ALA A 46 5.43 -6.54 2.55
C ALA A 46 6.51 -5.55 2.07
N MET A 47 6.27 -4.24 2.21
CA MET A 47 7.26 -3.19 1.91
C MET A 47 8.51 -3.37 2.77
N LEU A 48 8.36 -3.54 4.09
CA LEU A 48 9.50 -3.75 4.99
C LEU A 48 10.29 -5.01 4.62
N LYS A 49 9.60 -6.12 4.33
CA LYS A 49 10.25 -7.36 3.87
C LYS A 49 11.00 -7.19 2.55
N ALA A 50 10.55 -6.28 1.69
CA ALA A 50 11.17 -5.96 0.42
C ALA A 50 12.29 -4.91 0.50
N GLY A 51 12.67 -4.47 1.70
CA GLY A 51 13.80 -3.57 1.94
C GLY A 51 13.46 -2.08 1.90
N PHE A 52 12.18 -1.71 1.85
CA PHE A 52 11.77 -0.32 2.09
C PHE A 52 12.02 0.08 3.54
N THR A 53 12.30 1.36 3.77
CA THR A 53 12.50 1.89 5.11
C THR A 53 11.16 2.15 5.81
N GLU A 54 11.20 2.34 7.13
CA GLU A 54 10.01 2.80 7.87
C GLU A 54 9.52 4.16 7.36
N ASP A 55 10.42 5.04 6.93
CA ASP A 55 10.08 6.34 6.35
C ASP A 55 9.32 6.19 5.02
N ASP A 56 9.73 5.27 4.16
CA ASP A 56 9.02 4.95 2.92
C ASP A 56 7.61 4.43 3.18
N VAL A 57 7.47 3.57 4.19
CA VAL A 57 6.15 3.04 4.62
C VAL A 57 5.26 4.18 5.12
N ASP A 58 5.79 5.07 5.96
CA ASP A 58 5.07 6.26 6.43
C ASP A 58 4.69 7.19 5.27
N GLN A 59 5.58 7.39 4.27
CA GLN A 59 5.28 8.19 3.09
C GLN A 59 4.05 7.65 2.36
N VAL A 60 4.02 6.35 2.07
CA VAL A 60 2.96 5.71 1.26
C VAL A 60 1.64 5.58 2.04
N LEU A 61 1.70 5.22 3.32
CA LEU A 61 0.51 4.88 4.10
C LEU A 61 -0.06 6.05 4.91
N TRP A 62 0.70 7.14 5.07
CA TRP A 62 0.27 8.29 5.86
C TRP A 62 0.47 9.61 5.12
N ARG A 63 1.72 10.02 4.84
CA ARG A 63 1.98 11.37 4.30
C ARG A 63 1.33 11.61 2.94
N ASN A 64 1.36 10.64 2.03
CA ASN A 64 0.70 10.75 0.72
C ASN A 64 -0.82 10.89 0.84
N PRO A 65 -1.55 10.00 1.55
CA PRO A 65 -2.97 10.20 1.82
C PRO A 65 -3.29 11.56 2.44
N VAL A 66 -2.54 11.99 3.46
CA VAL A 66 -2.76 13.27 4.13
C VAL A 66 -2.54 14.44 3.17
N ALA A 67 -1.47 14.42 2.38
CA ALA A 67 -1.20 15.46 1.39
C ALA A 67 -2.22 15.51 0.25
N PHE A 68 -2.89 14.39 -0.05
CA PHE A 68 -3.89 14.32 -1.12
C PHE A 68 -5.30 14.71 -0.66
N TYR A 69 -5.71 14.28 0.54
CA TYR A 69 -7.07 14.51 1.04
C TYR A 69 -7.21 15.71 2.00
N GLY A 70 -6.10 16.20 2.57
CA GLY A 70 -6.05 17.27 3.57
C GLY A 70 -6.06 18.68 2.98
#